data_AF-A0A7J3D5V4-F1
#
_entry.id   AF-A0A7J3D5V4-F1
#
_cell.length_a   1.000
_cell.length_b   1.000
_cell.length_c   1.000
_cell.angle_alpha   90.00
_cell.angle_beta   90.00
_cell.angle_gamma   90.00
#
_symmetry.space_group_name_H-M   'P 1'
#
loop_
_entity.id
_entity.type
_entity.pdbx_description
1 polymer ?
#
loop_
_entity_poly.entity_id
_entity_poly.type
_entity_poly.pdbx_seq_one_letter_code
_entity_poly.pdbx_strand_id
1 'polypeptide(L)'
;MEDNKKAVVLTIILATTVIAFIAVSFTNLFSPPNKLAKELRGSFFVSDAGRSHGGFEYNAEWNATLSLVGGDGALTLELNVGLGDALKRHKYNVTDYSIDSKKISMKIDGKEIVLELVEKDKVWNGQFDNYYIASWGSDAPPEEIIGKISPTIFPGLEPHYYVELRLKE
;
A
#
# COMPACT_ATOMS: atom_id res chain seq x y z
N MET A 1 -17.62 65.83 9.49
CA MET A 1 -17.19 64.80 10.47
C MET A 1 -17.75 63.41 10.14
N GLU A 2 -18.91 63.32 9.48
CA GLU A 2 -19.53 62.04 9.09
C GLU A 2 -18.85 61.36 7.89
N ASP A 3 -18.36 62.14 6.91
CA ASP A 3 -17.70 61.60 5.71
C ASP A 3 -16.34 60.92 6.01
N ASN A 4 -15.59 61.43 6.98
CA ASN A 4 -14.33 60.81 7.43
C ASN A 4 -14.58 59.45 8.11
N LYS A 5 -15.74 59.25 8.76
CA LYS A 5 -16.08 57.96 9.36
C LYS A 5 -16.39 56.91 8.29
N LYS A 6 -17.09 57.30 7.21
CA LYS A 6 -17.39 56.41 6.08
C LYS A 6 -16.13 56.00 5.33
N ALA A 7 -15.20 56.93 5.10
CA ALA A 7 -13.92 56.66 4.46
C ALA A 7 -13.07 55.66 5.28
N VAL A 8 -12.95 55.88 6.60
CA VAL A 8 -12.20 54.98 7.50
C VAL A 8 -12.81 53.57 7.54
N VAL A 9 -14.14 53.45 7.60
CA VAL A 9 -14.82 52.16 7.57
C VAL A 9 -14.58 51.42 6.25
N LEU A 10 -14.59 52.13 5.12
CA LEU A 10 -14.33 51.54 3.81
C LEU A 10 -12.89 51.02 3.69
N THR A 11 -11.91 51.75 4.21
CA THR A 11 -10.50 51.33 4.21
C THR A 11 -10.28 50.09 5.07
N ILE A 12 -10.95 50.00 6.23
CA ILE A 12 -10.87 48.82 7.11
C ILE A 12 -11.47 47.60 6.42
N ILE A 13 -12.65 47.74 5.79
CA ILE A 13 -13.29 46.65 5.06
C ILE A 13 -12.36 46.15 3.93
N LEU A 14 -11.80 47.07 3.15
CA LEU A 14 -10.91 46.72 2.03
C LEU A 14 -9.62 46.02 2.51
N ALA A 15 -9.04 46.47 3.62
CA ALA A 15 -7.88 45.83 4.21
C ALA A 15 -8.20 44.40 4.70
N THR A 16 -9.37 44.22 5.35
CA THR A 16 -9.78 42.89 5.83
C THR A 16 -10.08 41.90 4.72
N THR A 17 -10.68 42.34 3.60
CA THR A 17 -10.95 41.46 2.46
C THR A 17 -9.67 41.04 1.75
N VAL A 18 -8.70 41.95 1.61
CA VAL A 18 -7.39 41.63 1.03
C VAL A 18 -6.63 40.62 1.90
N ILE A 19 -6.62 40.80 3.23
CA ILE A 19 -5.95 39.86 4.14
C ILE A 19 -6.61 38.47 4.09
N ALA A 20 -7.94 38.41 4.10
CA ALA A 20 -8.67 37.15 3.99
C ALA A 20 -8.39 36.44 2.65
N PHE A 21 -8.32 37.19 1.55
CA PHE A 21 -8.04 36.65 0.22
C PHE A 21 -6.60 36.08 0.13
N ILE A 22 -5.62 36.77 0.72
CA ILE A 22 -4.23 36.32 0.77
C ILE A 22 -4.11 35.05 1.62
N ALA A 23 -4.79 34.99 2.77
CA ALA A 23 -4.78 33.82 3.64
C ALA A 23 -5.37 32.57 2.96
N VAL A 24 -6.52 32.70 2.30
CA VAL A 24 -7.17 31.61 1.54
C VAL A 24 -6.29 31.15 0.36
N SER A 25 -5.64 32.09 -0.33
CA SER A 25 -4.72 31.77 -1.42
C SER A 25 -3.47 31.03 -0.92
N PHE A 26 -2.93 31.41 0.23
CA PHE A 26 -1.79 30.73 0.87
C PHE A 26 -2.14 29.30 1.32
N THR A 27 -3.32 29.07 1.93
CA THR A 27 -3.72 27.70 2.34
C THR A 27 -3.92 26.77 1.15
N ASN A 28 -4.37 27.29 0.01
CA ASN A 28 -4.55 26.51 -1.21
C ASN A 28 -3.22 26.24 -1.96
N LEU A 29 -2.23 27.13 -1.85
CA LEU A 29 -0.90 26.91 -2.44
C LEU A 29 -0.03 25.95 -1.62
N PHE A 30 -0.22 25.90 -0.30
CA PHE A 30 0.58 25.07 0.63
C PHE A 30 -0.13 23.81 1.11
N SER A 31 -1.32 23.51 0.59
CA SER A 31 -1.89 22.18 0.74
C SER A 31 -0.97 21.20 0.01
N PRO A 32 -0.30 20.24 0.70
CA PRO A 32 0.47 19.22 0.03
C PRO A 32 -0.46 18.55 -1.00
N PRO A 33 0.04 18.22 -2.20
CA PRO A 33 -0.79 17.68 -3.27
C PRO A 33 -1.62 16.55 -2.68
N ASN A 34 -2.95 16.66 -2.76
CA ASN A 34 -3.89 15.65 -2.31
C ASN A 34 -3.45 14.32 -2.93
N LYS A 35 -2.70 13.50 -2.17
CA LYS A 35 -2.31 12.18 -2.63
C LYS A 35 -3.60 11.39 -2.67
N LEU A 36 -4.14 11.25 -3.89
CA LEU A 36 -5.40 10.63 -4.21
C LEU A 36 -5.51 9.28 -3.51
N ALA A 37 -6.71 9.00 -2.98
CA ALA A 37 -7.00 7.68 -2.45
C ALA A 37 -6.87 6.65 -3.58
N LYS A 38 -6.11 5.59 -3.33
CA LYS A 38 -5.92 4.47 -4.27
C LYS A 38 -6.12 3.17 -3.52
N GLU A 39 -6.82 2.24 -4.15
CA GLU A 39 -7.04 0.91 -3.61
C GLU A 39 -6.53 -0.12 -4.60
N LEU A 40 -5.82 -1.13 -4.10
CA LEU A 40 -5.43 -2.31 -4.86
C LEU A 40 -5.92 -3.56 -4.13
N ARG A 41 -6.33 -4.57 -4.90
CA ARG A 41 -6.87 -5.83 -4.38
C ARG A 41 -6.15 -7.02 -5.00
N GLY A 42 -6.18 -8.14 -4.30
CA GLY A 42 -5.63 -9.40 -4.79
C GLY A 42 -5.55 -10.43 -3.67
N SER A 43 -4.45 -11.16 -3.59
CA SER A 43 -4.27 -12.20 -2.58
C SER A 43 -2.89 -12.20 -1.95
N PHE A 44 -2.81 -12.78 -0.76
CA PHE A 44 -1.58 -13.11 -0.07
C PHE A 44 -1.55 -14.62 0.16
N PHE A 45 -0.63 -15.31 -0.49
CA PHE A 45 -0.46 -16.76 -0.40
C PHE A 45 0.70 -17.10 0.52
N VAL A 46 0.54 -18.16 1.32
CA VAL A 46 1.55 -18.67 2.23
C VAL A 46 1.64 -20.18 2.10
N SER A 47 2.88 -20.69 2.10
CA SER A 47 3.19 -22.12 2.20
C SER A 47 4.32 -22.36 3.20
N ASP A 48 4.18 -23.32 4.10
CA ASP A 48 5.28 -23.73 4.99
C ASP A 48 6.33 -24.62 4.28
N ALA A 49 6.08 -25.00 3.01
CA ALA A 49 7.00 -25.73 2.13
C ALA A 49 8.29 -24.98 1.77
N GLY A 50 8.34 -23.68 2.08
CA GLY A 50 9.40 -22.77 1.65
C GLY A 50 9.44 -22.46 0.16
N ARG A 51 8.46 -22.94 -0.62
CA ARG A 51 8.26 -22.68 -2.06
C ARG A 51 6.76 -22.60 -2.39
N SER A 52 6.40 -22.23 -3.62
CA SER A 52 5.00 -22.08 -4.05
C SER A 52 4.22 -23.40 -4.16
N HIS A 53 4.90 -24.51 -4.49
CA HIS A 53 4.29 -25.82 -4.72
C HIS A 53 5.12 -26.96 -4.10
N GLY A 54 4.48 -27.84 -3.31
CA GLY A 54 5.12 -29.04 -2.77
C GLY A 54 4.53 -29.49 -1.43
N GLY A 55 4.77 -30.77 -1.10
CA GLY A 55 4.57 -31.35 0.24
C GLY A 55 3.14 -31.64 0.73
N PHE A 56 3.04 -32.26 1.90
CA PHE A 56 1.80 -32.46 2.69
C PHE A 56 1.62 -31.31 3.70
N GLU A 57 1.77 -30.10 3.19
CA GLU A 57 2.25 -28.92 3.92
C GLU A 57 1.14 -27.89 4.12
N TYR A 58 1.26 -27.06 5.16
CA TYR A 58 0.31 -25.98 5.44
C TYR A 58 0.32 -24.95 4.32
N ASN A 59 -0.85 -24.73 3.72
CA ASN A 59 -1.08 -23.68 2.75
C ASN A 59 -2.32 -22.88 3.15
N ALA A 60 -2.24 -21.57 2.95
CA ALA A 60 -3.36 -20.67 3.14
C ALA A 60 -3.26 -19.46 2.22
N GLU A 61 -4.40 -18.90 1.89
CA GLU A 61 -4.53 -17.67 1.11
C GLU A 61 -5.49 -16.71 1.82
N TRP A 62 -5.09 -15.44 1.84
CA TRP A 62 -5.89 -14.31 2.31
C TRP A 62 -6.24 -13.40 1.14
N ASN A 63 -7.44 -12.84 1.15
CA ASN A 63 -7.77 -11.69 0.32
C ASN A 63 -6.96 -10.48 0.80
N ALA A 64 -6.20 -9.87 -0.09
CA ALA A 64 -5.37 -8.72 0.20
C ALA A 64 -6.04 -7.44 -0.31
N THR A 65 -6.15 -6.42 0.55
CA THR A 65 -6.61 -5.08 0.19
C THR A 65 -5.59 -4.06 0.67
N LEU A 66 -4.98 -3.33 -0.26
CA LEU A 66 -4.07 -2.23 -0.01
C LEU A 66 -4.80 -0.91 -0.25
N SER A 67 -5.09 -0.18 0.82
CA SER A 67 -5.72 1.14 0.76
C SER A 67 -4.68 2.22 1.05
N LEU A 68 -4.48 3.16 0.14
CA LEU A 68 -3.51 4.24 0.21
C LEU A 68 -4.24 5.58 0.21
N VAL A 69 -4.00 6.43 1.20
CA VAL A 69 -4.65 7.74 1.30
C VAL A 69 -3.63 8.74 1.85
N GLY A 70 -3.35 9.83 1.14
CA GLY A 70 -2.34 10.75 1.64
C GLY A 70 -0.94 10.12 1.57
N GLY A 71 -0.12 10.29 2.62
CA GLY A 71 1.21 9.68 2.71
C GLY A 71 1.25 8.26 3.30
N ASP A 72 0.11 7.79 3.79
CA ASP A 72 -0.02 6.57 4.59
C ASP A 72 -1.04 5.62 3.95
N GLY A 73 -1.11 4.41 4.47
CA GLY A 73 -2.06 3.41 4.02
C GLY A 73 -2.17 2.23 4.96
N ALA A 74 -2.96 1.24 4.54
CA ALA A 74 -3.08 -0.02 5.25
C ALA A 74 -3.15 -1.19 4.27
N LEU A 75 -2.43 -2.26 4.58
CA LEU A 75 -2.65 -3.57 4.00
C LEU A 75 -3.55 -4.36 4.95
N THR A 76 -4.69 -4.83 4.44
CA THR A 76 -5.60 -5.72 5.17
C THR A 76 -5.60 -7.09 4.50
N LEU A 77 -5.49 -8.13 5.31
CA LEU A 77 -5.48 -9.53 4.89
C LEU A 77 -6.65 -10.25 5.56
N GLU A 78 -7.57 -10.81 4.79
CA GLU A 78 -8.72 -11.55 5.32
C GLU A 78 -8.64 -13.00 4.85
N LEU A 79 -8.67 -13.96 5.78
CA LEU A 79 -8.51 -15.38 5.43
C LEU A 79 -9.58 -15.80 4.43
N ASN A 80 -9.15 -16.30 3.27
CA ASN A 80 -10.03 -16.77 2.21
C ASN A 80 -10.15 -18.29 2.27
N VAL A 81 -9.00 -18.99 2.27
CA VAL A 81 -8.93 -20.46 2.28
C VAL A 81 -7.65 -20.93 2.96
N GLY A 82 -7.69 -22.05 3.67
CA GLY A 82 -6.50 -22.65 4.29
C GLY A 82 -6.84 -23.66 5.37
N LEU A 83 -5.83 -24.39 5.86
CA LEU A 83 -5.96 -25.34 6.97
C LEU A 83 -6.12 -24.66 8.35
N GLY A 84 -6.00 -23.33 8.39
CA GLY A 84 -6.11 -22.50 9.58
C GLY A 84 -5.67 -21.07 9.27
N ASP A 85 -5.64 -20.22 10.30
CA ASP A 85 -5.09 -18.86 10.20
C ASP A 85 -3.74 -18.77 10.92
N ALA A 86 -2.65 -18.87 10.17
CA ALA A 86 -1.31 -18.70 10.73
C ALA A 86 -1.00 -17.24 11.11
N LEU A 87 -1.73 -16.25 10.59
CA LEU A 87 -1.48 -14.86 10.88
C LEU A 87 -2.06 -14.48 12.26
N LYS A 88 -1.23 -13.88 13.10
CA LYS A 88 -1.63 -13.30 14.39
C LYS A 88 -2.20 -11.89 14.24
N ARG A 89 -2.09 -11.30 13.05
CA ARG A 89 -2.54 -9.95 12.74
C ARG A 89 -2.89 -9.81 11.27
N HIS A 90 -3.91 -9.00 11.00
CA HIS A 90 -4.55 -8.91 9.68
C HIS A 90 -4.55 -7.49 9.09
N LYS A 91 -4.09 -6.50 9.86
CA LYS A 91 -3.97 -5.12 9.40
C LYS A 91 -2.57 -4.59 9.69
N TYR A 92 -1.97 -4.00 8.67
CA TYR A 92 -0.59 -3.53 8.70
C TYR A 92 -0.50 -2.08 8.23
N ASN A 93 0.38 -1.30 8.83
CA ASN A 93 0.58 0.09 8.45
C ASN A 93 1.47 0.18 7.21
N VAL A 94 1.07 0.96 6.22
CA VAL A 94 1.81 1.19 4.99
C VAL A 94 2.28 2.63 4.94
N THR A 95 3.58 2.84 4.70
CA THR A 95 4.17 4.18 4.55
C THR A 95 5.16 4.21 3.39
N ASP A 96 5.66 5.40 3.06
CA ASP A 96 6.73 5.61 2.05
C ASP A 96 6.47 4.91 0.71
N TYR A 97 5.21 4.88 0.28
CA TYR A 97 4.84 4.17 -0.93
C TYR A 97 5.13 5.02 -2.19
N SER A 98 5.54 4.33 -3.25
CA SER A 98 5.70 4.86 -4.60
C SER A 98 5.17 3.83 -5.59
N ILE A 99 4.38 4.29 -6.56
CA ILE A 99 3.78 3.44 -7.58
C ILE A 99 4.16 3.98 -8.94
N ASP A 100 4.72 3.11 -9.78
CA ASP A 100 4.95 3.39 -11.19
C ASP A 100 4.40 2.23 -12.06
N SER A 101 4.56 2.34 -13.37
CA SER A 101 4.02 1.35 -14.32
C SER A 101 4.70 -0.03 -14.25
N LYS A 102 5.79 -0.17 -13.50
CA LYS A 102 6.59 -1.41 -13.41
C LYS A 102 6.68 -1.97 -12.00
N LYS A 103 6.48 -1.16 -10.97
CA LYS A 103 6.58 -1.61 -9.57
C LYS A 103 5.79 -0.77 -8.58
N ILE A 104 5.56 -1.37 -7.42
CA ILE A 104 5.09 -0.72 -6.20
C ILE A 104 6.17 -0.92 -5.14
N SER A 105 6.76 0.15 -4.63
CA SER A 105 7.66 0.10 -3.47
C SER A 105 6.98 0.74 -2.28
N MET A 106 7.06 0.13 -1.10
CA MET A 106 6.46 0.66 0.13
C MET A 106 7.16 0.12 1.37
N LYS A 107 6.82 0.66 2.54
CA LYS A 107 7.15 0.03 3.82
C LYS A 107 5.90 -0.51 4.48
N ILE A 108 5.95 -1.76 4.91
CA ILE A 108 4.96 -2.34 5.82
C ILE A 108 5.58 -2.43 7.20
N ASP A 109 5.00 -1.73 8.17
CA ASP A 109 5.52 -1.62 9.54
C ASP A 109 7.04 -1.31 9.59
N GLY A 110 7.47 -0.41 8.71
CA GLY A 110 8.86 0.03 8.57
C GLY A 110 9.77 -0.89 7.76
N LYS A 111 9.33 -2.10 7.39
CA LYS A 111 10.09 -3.04 6.54
C LYS A 111 9.77 -2.81 5.08
N GLU A 112 10.82 -2.68 4.27
CA GLU A 112 10.70 -2.45 2.82
C GLU A 112 10.12 -3.66 2.09
N ILE A 113 9.14 -3.39 1.22
CA ILE A 113 8.55 -4.33 0.27
C ILE A 113 8.59 -3.70 -1.12
N VAL A 114 8.91 -4.52 -2.12
CA VAL A 114 8.89 -4.14 -3.54
C VAL A 114 8.10 -5.18 -4.30
N LEU A 115 6.96 -4.80 -4.88
CA LEU A 115 6.21 -5.62 -5.82
C LEU A 115 6.59 -5.22 -7.25
N GLU A 116 6.89 -6.19 -8.09
CA GLU A 116 7.20 -5.98 -9.50
C GLU A 116 6.00 -6.35 -10.37
N LEU A 117 5.77 -5.62 -11.45
CA LEU A 117 4.74 -5.96 -12.43
C LEU A 117 5.16 -7.23 -13.16
N VAL A 118 4.37 -8.28 -13.00
CA VAL A 118 4.53 -9.55 -13.70
C VAL A 118 3.60 -9.54 -14.92
N GLU A 119 4.15 -9.30 -16.11
CA GLU A 119 3.36 -9.28 -17.34
C GLU A 119 2.84 -10.67 -17.71
N LYS A 120 3.62 -11.71 -17.42
CA LYS A 120 3.31 -13.12 -17.68
C LYS A 120 3.74 -13.98 -16.49
N ASP A 121 2.75 -14.47 -15.75
CA ASP A 121 2.94 -15.32 -14.60
C ASP A 121 3.24 -16.77 -15.05
N LYS A 122 4.40 -17.26 -14.62
CA LYS A 122 4.85 -18.63 -14.92
C LYS A 122 4.60 -19.58 -13.76
N VAL A 123 4.45 -19.07 -12.54
CA VAL A 123 4.30 -19.88 -11.33
C VAL A 123 2.90 -20.46 -11.29
N TRP A 124 1.88 -19.65 -11.60
CA TRP A 124 0.48 -20.05 -11.61
C TRP A 124 -0.14 -20.09 -13.01
N ASN A 125 0.68 -20.38 -14.03
CA ASN A 125 0.24 -20.59 -15.42
C ASN A 125 -0.66 -19.46 -15.96
N GLY A 126 -0.27 -18.21 -15.73
CA GLY A 126 -0.95 -17.01 -16.23
C GLY A 126 -2.12 -16.52 -15.38
N GLN A 127 -2.40 -17.16 -14.23
CA GLN A 127 -3.49 -16.73 -13.35
C GLN A 127 -3.29 -15.30 -12.83
N PHE A 128 -2.03 -14.88 -12.62
CA PHE A 128 -1.69 -13.56 -12.11
C PHE A 128 -0.97 -12.67 -13.13
N ASP A 129 -1.34 -12.79 -14.41
CA ASP A 129 -0.86 -11.88 -15.46
C ASP A 129 -1.27 -10.42 -15.18
N ASN A 130 -0.29 -9.53 -15.30
CA ASN A 130 -0.39 -8.09 -15.03
C ASN A 130 -0.76 -7.75 -13.58
N TYR A 131 -0.30 -8.57 -12.62
CA TYR A 131 -0.32 -8.24 -11.20
C TYR A 131 1.03 -7.66 -10.78
N TYR A 132 1.02 -6.82 -9.75
CA TYR A 132 2.21 -6.50 -8.99
C TYR A 132 2.43 -7.62 -7.96
N ILE A 133 3.56 -8.30 -8.04
CA ILE A 133 3.86 -9.46 -7.20
C ILE A 133 5.16 -9.22 -6.41
N ALA A 134 5.14 -9.57 -5.13
CA ALA A 134 6.35 -9.79 -4.36
C ALA A 134 6.30 -11.18 -3.72
N SER A 135 7.34 -11.97 -3.89
CA SER A 135 7.41 -13.33 -3.39
C SER A 135 8.79 -13.70 -2.86
N TRP A 136 8.81 -14.57 -1.85
CA TRP A 136 10.03 -15.08 -1.24
C TRP A 136 9.75 -16.41 -0.54
N GLY A 137 10.71 -17.34 -0.56
CA GLY A 137 10.71 -18.55 0.27
C GLY A 137 12.12 -19.11 0.44
N SER A 138 12.36 -19.90 1.50
CA SER A 138 13.68 -20.47 1.79
C SER A 138 14.16 -21.49 0.77
N ASP A 139 13.21 -22.23 0.19
CA ASP A 139 13.43 -23.35 -0.73
C ASP A 139 12.82 -23.07 -2.11
N ALA A 140 12.41 -21.82 -2.34
CA ALA A 140 11.83 -21.38 -3.59
C ALA A 140 12.91 -21.35 -4.69
N PRO A 141 12.63 -21.93 -5.87
CA PRO A 141 13.52 -21.78 -6.99
C PRO A 141 13.59 -20.30 -7.43
N PRO A 142 14.68 -19.84 -8.07
CA PRO A 142 14.90 -18.42 -8.36
C PRO A 142 13.77 -17.73 -9.13
N GLU A 143 13.08 -18.46 -10.02
CA GLU A 143 11.95 -17.98 -10.81
C GLU A 143 10.69 -17.67 -9.98
N GLU A 144 10.59 -18.17 -8.75
CA GLU A 144 9.48 -17.90 -7.84
C GLU A 144 9.77 -16.74 -6.89
N ILE A 145 10.99 -16.18 -6.90
CA ILE A 145 11.37 -15.03 -6.07
C ILE A 145 11.26 -13.76 -6.92
N ILE A 146 10.27 -12.92 -6.58
CA ILE A 146 9.93 -11.71 -7.32
C ILE A 146 9.97 -10.53 -6.37
N GLY A 147 10.64 -9.45 -6.77
CA GLY A 147 10.73 -8.23 -5.97
C GLY A 147 11.36 -8.47 -4.59
N LYS A 148 10.72 -7.95 -3.54
CA LYS A 148 11.21 -8.03 -2.16
C LYS A 148 10.05 -8.12 -1.17
N ILE A 149 10.02 -9.20 -0.40
CA ILE A 149 9.11 -9.42 0.74
C ILE A 149 9.78 -10.40 1.71
N SER A 150 9.31 -10.44 2.96
CA SER A 150 9.80 -11.41 3.95
C SER A 150 8.64 -11.92 4.81
N PRO A 151 8.59 -13.23 5.14
CA PRO A 151 7.58 -13.78 6.03
C PRO A 151 7.59 -13.10 7.40
N THR A 152 8.76 -12.67 7.87
CA THR A 152 8.93 -12.01 9.18
C THR A 152 8.23 -10.65 9.30
N ILE A 153 7.67 -10.11 8.21
CA ILE A 153 6.82 -8.92 8.23
C ILE A 153 5.45 -9.25 8.85
N PHE A 154 5.02 -10.51 8.74
CA PHE A 154 3.70 -10.99 9.08
C PHE A 154 3.76 -11.84 10.36
N PRO A 155 3.32 -11.30 11.52
CA PRO A 155 3.39 -12.03 12.78
C PRO A 155 2.63 -13.35 12.71
N GLY A 156 3.29 -14.43 13.12
CA GLY A 156 2.75 -15.79 13.04
C GLY A 156 3.41 -16.65 11.97
N LEU A 157 4.08 -16.04 10.99
CA LEU A 157 4.87 -16.77 10.00
C LEU A 157 6.32 -16.94 10.46
N GLU A 158 6.89 -18.10 10.15
CA GLU A 158 8.29 -18.42 10.42
C GLU A 158 9.20 -18.03 9.24
N PRO A 159 10.51 -17.82 9.46
CA PRO A 159 11.43 -17.39 8.41
C PRO A 159 11.56 -18.34 7.22
N HIS A 160 11.18 -19.61 7.33
CA HIS A 160 11.27 -20.57 6.22
C HIS A 160 10.02 -20.54 5.31
N TYR A 161 8.96 -19.85 5.70
CA TYR A 161 7.72 -19.88 4.92
C TYR A 161 7.91 -19.19 3.57
N TYR A 162 7.28 -19.76 2.55
CA TYR A 162 7.01 -19.06 1.31
C TYR A 162 5.87 -18.07 1.53
N VAL A 163 6.04 -16.87 1.01
CA VAL A 163 5.01 -15.83 0.99
C VAL A 163 4.96 -15.18 -0.38
N GLU A 164 3.77 -14.89 -0.86
CA GLU A 164 3.54 -14.20 -2.13
C GLU A 164 2.38 -13.23 -2.01
N LEU A 165 2.66 -11.94 -2.14
CA LEU A 165 1.66 -10.87 -2.17
C LEU A 165 1.41 -10.46 -3.63
N ARG A 166 0.15 -10.53 -4.06
CA ARG A 166 -0.30 -10.25 -5.42
C ARG A 166 -1.34 -9.15 -5.36
N LEU A 167 -1.11 -8.03 -6.04
CA LEU A 167 -2.00 -6.88 -6.03
C LEU A 167 -2.24 -6.35 -7.44
N LYS A 168 -3.45 -5.86 -7.68
CA LYS A 168 -3.86 -5.20 -8.90
C LYS A 168 -4.85 -4.07 -8.58
N GLU A 169 -4.91 -3.08 -9.46
CA GLU A 169 -5.98 -2.07 -9.43
C GLU A 169 -7.35 -2.68 -9.72
#